data_AF-A0A2G9Z3G9-F1
#
_entry.id   AF-A0A2G9Z3G9-F1
#
_cell.length_a   1.000
_cell.length_b   1.000
_cell.length_c   1.000
_cell.angle_alpha   90.00
_cell.angle_beta   90.00
_cell.angle_gamma   90.00
#
_symmetry.space_group_name_H-M   'P 1'
#
loop_
_entity.id
_entity.type
_entity.pdbx_description
1 polymer ?
#
loop_
_entity_poly.entity_id
_entity_poly.type
_entity_poly.pdbx_seq_one_letter_code
_entity_poly.pdbx_strand_id
1 'polypeptide(L)'
;MKILFISRAHPPTVGGIENQNYELSAWLAKIADVTVIANKRGRKFLSVFAPYALLRALFALHSYDVILLGDGNLAIIAWFLKLFSSKPIICVIHGLDINYKSNSLGVWYEKMLILLHQKFWVGIFLKKIDKLIAVSNETIRVAQEKGIATDKLVFIPNGIDINKFGGDFSRTDLEKLFGKKLDQKKILLTSGRLARRKGVAWFVRNVMPKLDKNILYVVAGDGADRENIAQAIAENNLVDRVRTLGYVTDPVRDMLFHTCDLFIQPNIKIPGDMEGFGISVIEAAYCGIPVIA
;
A
#
# COMPACT_ATOMS: atom_id res chain seq x y z
N MET A 1 26.50 -6.36 9.30
CA MET A 1 25.82 -6.97 8.12
C MET A 1 25.63 -5.89 7.08
N LYS A 2 26.04 -6.15 5.84
CA LYS A 2 25.89 -5.27 4.68
C LYS A 2 24.74 -5.72 3.79
N ILE A 3 23.80 -4.83 3.53
CA ILE A 3 22.55 -5.12 2.80
C ILE A 3 22.52 -4.31 1.52
N LEU A 4 22.31 -4.98 0.39
CA LEU A 4 21.96 -4.31 -0.86
C LEU A 4 20.43 -4.30 -1.01
N PHE A 5 19.82 -3.13 -0.82
CA PHE A 5 18.39 -2.95 -1.02
C PHE A 5 18.08 -2.47 -2.43
N ILE A 6 17.26 -3.21 -3.18
CA ILE A 6 16.85 -2.85 -4.55
C ILE A 6 15.35 -2.59 -4.56
N SER A 7 14.95 -1.41 -5.02
CA SER A 7 13.54 -1.02 -5.09
C SER A 7 13.21 -0.32 -6.41
N ARG A 8 12.15 -0.77 -7.09
CA ARG A 8 11.64 -0.09 -8.29
C ARG A 8 10.60 1.00 -7.98
N ALA A 9 10.20 1.10 -6.72
CA ALA A 9 9.13 1.96 -6.22
C ALA A 9 9.67 2.69 -4.98
N HIS A 10 10.07 3.95 -5.17
CA HIS A 10 10.71 4.78 -4.15
C HIS A 10 10.37 6.27 -4.38
N PRO A 11 10.36 7.12 -3.34
CA PRO A 11 10.25 8.57 -3.46
C PRO A 11 11.21 9.16 -4.51
N PRO A 12 10.79 10.18 -5.28
CA PRO A 12 9.66 11.10 -5.02
C PRO A 12 8.28 10.63 -5.53
N THR A 13 8.16 9.44 -6.12
CA THR A 13 6.82 8.91 -6.47
C THR A 13 6.08 8.51 -5.19
N VAL A 14 4.79 8.83 -5.08
CA VAL A 14 3.99 8.57 -3.88
C VAL A 14 3.07 7.36 -4.09
N GLY A 15 3.11 6.43 -3.14
CA GLY A 15 2.28 5.24 -3.12
C GLY A 15 2.61 4.34 -1.91
N GLY A 16 1.82 3.29 -1.71
CA GLY A 16 1.98 2.41 -0.55
C GLY A 16 3.31 1.65 -0.56
N ILE A 17 3.69 1.09 -1.72
CA ILE A 17 4.96 0.36 -1.88
C ILE A 17 6.14 1.34 -1.83
N GLU A 18 6.00 2.52 -2.45
CA GLU A 18 7.03 3.57 -2.41
C GLU A 18 7.35 4.01 -0.98
N ASN A 19 6.32 4.30 -0.18
CA ASN A 19 6.49 4.69 1.22
C ASN A 19 7.05 3.53 2.04
N GLN A 20 6.52 2.31 1.89
CA GLN A 20 7.02 1.16 2.62
C GLN A 20 8.50 0.89 2.33
N ASN A 21 8.91 0.93 1.06
CA ASN A 21 10.31 0.72 0.69
C ASN A 21 11.23 1.83 1.23
N TYR A 22 10.78 3.08 1.21
CA TYR A 22 11.53 4.18 1.81
C TYR A 22 11.73 3.96 3.31
N GLU A 23 10.63 3.76 4.05
CA GLU A 23 10.67 3.54 5.50
C GLU A 23 11.51 2.30 5.85
N LEU A 24 11.32 1.19 5.12
CA LEU A 24 12.10 -0.02 5.32
C LEU A 24 13.60 0.28 5.18
N SER A 25 14.02 0.98 4.14
CA SER A 25 15.43 1.33 3.95
C SER A 25 15.98 2.28 5.02
N ALA A 26 15.18 3.26 5.45
CA ALA A 26 15.57 4.25 6.44
C ALA A 26 15.71 3.64 7.85
N TRP A 27 14.76 2.79 8.24
CA TRP A 27 14.78 2.11 9.54
C TRP A 27 15.82 1.00 9.58
N LEU A 28 16.00 0.25 8.50
CA LEU A 28 17.02 -0.79 8.41
C LEU A 28 18.44 -0.22 8.49
N ALA A 29 18.67 0.97 7.93
CA ALA A 29 19.95 1.68 8.02
C ALA A 29 20.34 2.07 9.47
N LYS A 30 19.39 2.07 10.42
CA LYS A 30 19.68 2.32 11.85
C LYS A 30 20.32 1.11 12.54
N ILE A 31 20.19 -0.09 11.96
CA ILE A 31 20.64 -1.35 12.57
C ILE A 31 21.57 -2.17 11.67
N ALA A 32 21.78 -1.76 10.41
CA ALA A 32 22.64 -2.42 9.44
C ALA A 32 23.23 -1.41 8.44
N ASP A 33 24.30 -1.80 7.75
CA ASP A 33 24.87 -1.03 6.64
C ASP A 33 24.04 -1.30 5.37
N VAL A 34 23.27 -0.29 4.92
CA VAL A 34 22.31 -0.44 3.82
C VAL A 34 22.67 0.45 2.64
N THR A 35 22.96 -0.18 1.50
CA THR A 35 23.06 0.54 0.22
C THR A 35 21.76 0.38 -0.57
N VAL A 36 21.20 1.50 -1.03
CA VAL A 36 19.94 1.52 -1.77
C VAL A 36 20.16 1.75 -3.27
N ILE A 37 19.67 0.83 -4.11
CA ILE A 37 19.49 1.01 -5.55
C ILE A 37 18.00 1.20 -5.80
N ALA A 38 17.57 2.45 -5.99
CA ALA A 38 16.16 2.78 -6.12
C ALA A 38 15.82 3.50 -7.43
N ASN A 39 14.68 3.16 -8.03
CA ASN A 39 14.10 3.94 -9.12
C ASN A 39 13.40 5.19 -8.57
N LYS A 40 14.03 6.36 -8.79
CA LYS A 40 13.46 7.66 -8.41
C LYS A 40 12.76 8.40 -9.57
N ARG A 41 12.71 7.79 -10.77
CA ARG A 41 12.22 8.43 -12.01
C ARG A 41 10.81 7.98 -12.41
N GLY A 42 10.09 7.33 -11.49
CA GLY A 42 8.71 6.88 -11.71
C GLY A 42 8.57 5.77 -12.74
N ARG A 43 7.33 5.54 -13.21
CA ARG A 43 6.98 4.35 -14.02
C ARG A 43 7.65 4.31 -15.39
N LYS A 44 7.86 5.47 -16.03
CA LYS A 44 8.45 5.54 -17.38
C LYS A 44 9.88 4.97 -17.43
N PHE A 45 10.58 4.98 -16.29
CA PHE A 45 11.96 4.49 -16.20
C PHE A 45 12.06 3.02 -15.79
N LEU A 46 10.95 2.31 -15.55
CA LEU A 46 10.97 0.93 -15.06
C LEU A 46 11.70 -0.03 -16.01
N SER A 47 11.52 0.13 -17.32
CA SER A 47 12.17 -0.71 -18.34
C SER A 47 13.68 -0.53 -18.37
N VAL A 48 14.18 0.66 -18.02
CA VAL A 48 15.61 0.97 -17.94
C VAL A 48 16.18 0.63 -16.56
N PHE A 49 15.35 0.74 -15.52
CA PHE A 49 15.77 0.49 -14.15
C PHE A 49 16.15 -0.97 -13.91
N ALA A 50 15.37 -1.93 -14.41
CA ALA A 50 15.66 -3.35 -14.20
C ALA A 50 17.06 -3.77 -14.71
N PRO A 51 17.47 -3.49 -15.96
CA PRO A 51 18.81 -3.83 -16.43
C PRO A 51 19.91 -3.03 -15.70
N TYR A 52 19.66 -1.75 -15.39
CA TYR A 52 20.59 -0.94 -14.60
C TYR A 52 20.83 -1.53 -13.21
N ALA A 53 19.76 -1.88 -12.50
CA ALA A 53 19.82 -2.44 -11.16
C ALA A 53 20.49 -3.81 -11.16
N LEU A 54 20.20 -4.66 -12.15
CA LEU A 54 20.87 -5.95 -12.32
C LEU A 54 22.38 -5.80 -12.51
N LEU A 55 22.82 -4.94 -13.44
CA LEU A 55 24.25 -4.72 -13.69
C LEU A 55 24.95 -4.20 -12.44
N ARG A 56 24.38 -3.18 -11.78
CA ARG A 56 24.93 -2.63 -10.54
C ARG A 56 25.01 -3.68 -9.43
N ALA A 57 23.98 -4.53 -9.30
CA ALA A 57 23.96 -5.59 -8.31
C ALA A 57 25.01 -6.67 -8.62
N LEU A 58 25.21 -7.06 -9.88
CA LEU A 58 26.24 -8.03 -10.28
C LEU A 58 27.65 -7.56 -9.93
N PHE A 59 27.99 -6.30 -10.24
CA PHE A 59 29.31 -5.75 -9.93
C PHE A 59 29.60 -5.61 -8.43
N ALA A 60 28.54 -5.44 -7.62
CA ALA A 60 28.69 -5.20 -6.19
C ALA A 60 28.33 -6.43 -5.33
N LEU A 61 27.97 -7.55 -5.95
CA LEU A 61 27.38 -8.73 -5.29
C LEU A 61 28.23 -9.29 -4.14
N HIS A 62 29.56 -9.28 -4.32
CA HIS A 62 30.52 -9.80 -3.34
C HIS A 62 30.71 -8.87 -2.14
N SER A 63 30.33 -7.60 -2.26
CA SER A 63 30.50 -6.59 -1.21
C SER A 63 29.38 -6.60 -0.16
N TYR A 64 28.32 -7.39 -0.37
CA TYR A 64 27.15 -7.47 0.50
C TYR A 64 26.96 -8.87 1.08
N ASP A 65 26.32 -8.94 2.24
CA ASP A 65 26.00 -10.19 2.93
C ASP A 65 24.64 -10.73 2.46
N VAL A 66 23.70 -9.84 2.16
CA VAL A 66 22.33 -10.16 1.76
C VAL A 66 21.79 -9.14 0.76
N ILE A 67 20.95 -9.60 -0.16
CA ILE A 67 20.20 -8.75 -1.09
C ILE A 67 18.75 -8.73 -0.66
N LEU A 68 18.18 -7.54 -0.54
CA LEU A 68 16.78 -7.33 -0.22
C LEU A 68 16.07 -6.66 -1.40
N LEU A 69 14.98 -7.28 -1.88
CA LEU A 69 14.14 -6.73 -2.94
C LEU A 69 12.85 -6.15 -2.36
N GLY A 70 12.46 -4.96 -2.82
CA GLY A 70 11.29 -4.23 -2.30
C GLY A 70 9.92 -4.69 -2.83
N ASP A 71 9.88 -5.50 -3.89
CA ASP A 71 8.64 -6.07 -4.42
C ASP A 71 8.90 -7.30 -5.33
N GLY A 72 7.91 -8.17 -5.47
CA GLY A 72 8.00 -9.41 -6.25
C GLY A 72 8.26 -9.22 -7.75
N ASN A 73 8.04 -8.04 -8.34
CA ASN A 73 8.38 -7.82 -9.74
C ASN A 73 9.90 -7.84 -9.98
N LEU A 74 10.70 -7.61 -8.94
CA LEU A 74 12.16 -7.71 -8.98
C LEU A 74 12.67 -9.15 -8.90
N ALA A 75 11.79 -10.15 -8.83
CA ALA A 75 12.19 -11.56 -8.77
C ALA A 75 13.05 -12.00 -9.95
N ILE A 76 12.87 -11.40 -11.13
CA ILE A 76 13.75 -11.64 -12.28
C ILE A 76 15.22 -11.28 -11.99
N ILE A 77 15.45 -10.18 -11.26
CA ILE A 77 16.81 -9.78 -10.85
C ILE A 77 17.37 -10.83 -9.88
N ALA A 78 16.59 -11.27 -8.90
CA ALA A 78 17.03 -12.34 -7.99
C ALA A 78 17.42 -13.61 -8.74
N TRP A 79 16.60 -14.03 -9.71
CA TRP A 79 16.86 -15.21 -10.52
C TRP A 79 18.21 -15.12 -11.25
N PHE A 80 18.50 -13.99 -11.88
CA PHE A 80 19.80 -13.78 -12.54
C PHE A 80 20.95 -13.72 -11.54
N LEU A 81 20.82 -13.01 -10.41
CA LEU A 81 21.89 -12.90 -9.41
C LEU A 81 22.25 -14.27 -8.80
N LYS A 82 21.27 -15.17 -8.64
CA LYS A 82 21.48 -16.55 -8.19
C LYS A 82 22.29 -17.41 -9.16
N LEU A 83 22.42 -17.03 -10.43
CA LEU A 83 23.31 -17.70 -11.38
C LEU A 83 24.79 -17.41 -11.09
N PHE A 84 25.10 -16.31 -10.40
CA PHE A 84 26.46 -15.83 -10.17
C PHE A 84 26.86 -15.82 -8.69
N SER A 85 25.95 -16.10 -7.76
CA SER A 85 26.25 -16.08 -6.33
C SER A 85 25.29 -16.93 -5.49
N SER A 86 25.83 -17.46 -4.38
CA SER A 86 25.09 -18.16 -3.33
C SER A 86 24.56 -17.22 -2.24
N LYS A 87 24.80 -15.90 -2.34
CA LYS A 87 24.34 -14.92 -1.35
C LYS A 87 22.82 -15.04 -1.13
N PRO A 88 22.35 -14.92 0.13
CA PRO A 88 20.93 -14.93 0.43
C PRO A 88 20.24 -13.72 -0.22
N ILE A 89 19.11 -13.99 -0.86
CA ILE A 89 18.22 -13.01 -1.46
C ILE A 89 16.85 -13.13 -0.79
N ILE A 90 16.39 -12.01 -0.24
CA ILE A 90 15.11 -11.85 0.43
C ILE A 90 14.26 -10.89 -0.40
N CYS A 91 12.96 -11.12 -0.47
CA CYS A 91 12.04 -10.24 -1.20
C CYS A 91 10.80 -9.94 -0.39
N VAL A 92 10.38 -8.68 -0.35
CA VAL A 92 9.08 -8.28 0.19
C VAL A 92 8.01 -8.50 -0.88
N ILE A 93 6.91 -9.14 -0.51
CA ILE A 93 5.76 -9.40 -1.39
C ILE A 93 4.50 -8.71 -0.86
N HIS A 94 3.69 -8.18 -1.77
CA HIS A 94 2.57 -7.27 -1.49
C HIS A 94 1.20 -7.81 -1.91
N GLY A 95 1.16 -9.03 -2.44
CA GLY A 95 -0.05 -9.71 -2.92
C GLY A 95 -0.35 -9.44 -4.39
N LEU A 96 -0.38 -8.18 -4.82
CA LEU A 96 -0.65 -7.82 -6.23
C LEU A 96 0.46 -8.24 -7.20
N ASP A 97 1.69 -8.33 -6.71
CA ASP A 97 2.86 -8.89 -7.39
C ASP A 97 2.78 -10.41 -7.60
N ILE A 98 1.85 -11.09 -6.91
CA ILE A 98 1.62 -12.54 -7.04
C ILE A 98 0.30 -12.82 -7.77
N ASN A 99 -0.77 -12.08 -7.44
CA ASN A 99 -2.11 -12.31 -7.93
C ASN A 99 -2.57 -11.30 -8.99
N TYR A 100 -1.63 -10.75 -9.77
CA TYR A 100 -1.97 -9.81 -10.83
C TYR A 100 -2.99 -10.43 -11.81
N LYS A 101 -4.19 -9.84 -11.85
CA LYS A 101 -5.26 -10.13 -12.81
C LYS A 101 -5.63 -8.81 -13.48
N SER A 102 -5.67 -8.77 -14.82
CA SER A 102 -6.13 -7.57 -15.52
C SER A 102 -7.65 -7.44 -15.45
N ASN A 103 -8.11 -6.21 -15.24
CA ASN A 103 -9.52 -5.85 -15.32
C ASN A 103 -9.95 -5.42 -16.74
N SER A 104 -9.01 -5.37 -17.70
CA SER A 104 -9.30 -5.07 -19.10
C SER A 104 -9.62 -6.38 -19.83
N LEU A 105 -10.91 -6.68 -19.93
CA LEU A 105 -11.41 -7.89 -20.61
C LEU A 105 -11.21 -7.86 -22.14
N GLY A 106 -10.70 -6.76 -22.71
CA GLY A 106 -10.79 -6.49 -24.15
C GLY A 106 -9.58 -6.84 -25.01
N VAL A 107 -8.37 -7.02 -24.44
CA VAL A 107 -7.15 -7.06 -25.28
C VAL A 107 -6.31 -8.32 -25.06
N TRP A 108 -6.14 -9.11 -26.13
CA TRP A 108 -5.51 -10.43 -26.09
C TRP A 108 -4.05 -10.39 -25.61
N TYR A 109 -3.30 -9.32 -25.94
CA TYR A 109 -1.90 -9.18 -25.52
C TYR A 109 -1.77 -9.05 -24.00
N GLU A 110 -2.73 -8.40 -23.32
CA GLU A 110 -2.70 -8.27 -21.86
C GLU A 110 -2.84 -9.63 -21.19
N LYS A 111 -3.75 -10.47 -21.69
CA LYS A 111 -3.91 -11.85 -21.21
C LYS A 111 -2.62 -12.65 -21.38
N MET A 112 -1.95 -12.50 -22.54
CA MET A 112 -0.66 -13.14 -22.77
C MET A 112 0.41 -12.66 -21.78
N LEU A 113 0.55 -11.35 -21.58
CA LEU A 113 1.51 -10.79 -20.62
C LEU A 113 1.26 -11.28 -19.18
N ILE A 114 0.00 -11.42 -18.78
CA ILE A 114 -0.36 -11.98 -17.47
C ILE A 114 0.03 -13.45 -17.37
N LEU A 115 -0.24 -14.25 -18.41
CA LEU A 115 0.14 -15.67 -18.43
C LEU A 115 1.66 -15.82 -18.37
N LEU A 116 2.41 -14.99 -19.10
CA LEU A 116 3.87 -14.95 -19.03
C LEU A 116 4.34 -14.55 -17.64
N HIS A 117 3.76 -13.51 -17.03
CA HIS A 117 4.08 -13.10 -15.67
C HIS A 117 3.80 -14.23 -14.66
N GLN A 118 2.62 -14.86 -14.71
CA GLN A 118 2.27 -15.97 -13.83
C GLN A 118 3.21 -17.17 -14.02
N LYS A 119 3.55 -17.51 -15.27
CA LYS A 119 4.43 -18.64 -15.58
C LYS A 119 5.87 -18.39 -15.14
N PHE A 120 6.42 -17.22 -15.46
CA PHE A 120 7.84 -16.92 -15.24
C PHE A 120 8.09 -16.26 -13.87
N TRP A 121 7.41 -15.16 -13.53
CA TRP A 121 7.65 -14.47 -12.26
C TRP A 121 7.19 -15.30 -11.08
N VAL A 122 5.94 -15.77 -11.10
CA VAL A 122 5.38 -16.54 -9.97
C VAL A 122 5.82 -18.00 -10.03
N GLY A 123 5.80 -18.62 -11.21
CA GLY A 123 6.11 -20.04 -11.38
C GLY A 123 7.60 -20.38 -11.25
N ILE A 124 8.52 -19.46 -11.58
CA ILE A 124 9.96 -19.73 -11.65
C ILE A 124 10.75 -18.77 -10.74
N PHE A 125 10.66 -17.47 -10.99
CA PHE A 125 11.58 -16.50 -10.39
C PHE A 125 11.37 -16.33 -8.88
N LEU A 126 10.13 -16.11 -8.43
CA LEU A 126 9.81 -15.99 -7.00
C LEU A 126 10.18 -17.26 -6.22
N LYS A 127 9.99 -18.44 -6.83
CA LYS A 127 10.34 -19.72 -6.20
C LYS A 127 11.85 -19.92 -6.02
N LYS A 128 12.71 -19.14 -6.68
CA LYS A 128 14.17 -19.20 -6.54
C LYS A 128 14.71 -18.28 -5.45
N ILE A 129 13.88 -17.41 -4.89
CA ILE A 129 14.25 -16.54 -3.76
C ILE A 129 14.32 -17.37 -2.46
N ASP A 130 15.24 -17.05 -1.56
CA ASP A 130 15.46 -17.84 -0.34
C ASP A 130 14.37 -17.60 0.70
N LYS A 131 14.00 -16.33 0.91
CA LYS A 131 12.91 -15.93 1.81
C LYS A 131 12.03 -14.84 1.19
N LEU A 132 10.74 -14.93 1.46
CA LEU A 132 9.71 -14.00 1.01
C LEU A 132 9.02 -13.41 2.22
N ILE A 133 9.18 -12.11 2.43
CA ILE A 133 8.52 -11.37 3.50
C ILE A 133 7.12 -10.99 3.02
N ALA A 134 6.10 -11.63 3.60
CA ALA A 134 4.71 -11.34 3.34
C ALA A 134 4.18 -10.29 4.31
N VAL A 135 3.61 -9.23 3.77
CA VAL A 135 3.10 -8.09 4.56
C VAL A 135 1.76 -8.35 5.23
N SER A 136 1.03 -9.41 4.83
CA SER A 136 -0.27 -9.79 5.39
C SER A 136 -0.51 -11.29 5.33
N ASN A 137 -1.41 -11.80 6.19
CA ASN A 137 -1.86 -13.19 6.16
C ASN A 137 -2.48 -13.56 4.80
N GLU A 138 -3.18 -12.62 4.16
CA GLU A 138 -3.73 -12.83 2.81
C GLU A 138 -2.62 -12.98 1.77
N THR A 139 -1.51 -12.23 1.92
CA THR A 139 -0.34 -12.38 1.04
C THR A 139 0.31 -13.77 1.19
N ILE A 140 0.38 -14.30 2.41
CA ILE A 140 0.84 -15.67 2.69
C ILE A 140 -0.07 -16.69 2.00
N ARG A 141 -1.38 -16.56 2.21
CA ARG A 141 -2.37 -17.45 1.61
C ARG A 141 -2.25 -17.48 0.09
N VAL A 142 -2.22 -16.32 -0.55
CA VAL A 142 -2.05 -16.20 -2.00
C VAL A 142 -0.74 -16.80 -2.48
N ALA A 143 0.36 -16.61 -1.75
CA ALA A 143 1.64 -17.21 -2.10
C ALA A 143 1.58 -18.76 -2.04
N GLN A 144 0.95 -19.31 -1.00
CA GLN A 144 0.74 -20.75 -0.84
C GLN A 144 -0.17 -21.33 -1.93
N GLU A 145 -1.26 -20.65 -2.29
CA GLU A 145 -2.16 -21.03 -3.40
C GLU A 145 -1.41 -21.08 -4.75
N LYS A 146 -0.32 -20.32 -4.89
CA LYS A 146 0.58 -20.35 -6.08
C LYS A 146 1.73 -21.36 -5.97
N GLY A 147 1.73 -22.19 -4.92
CA GLY A 147 2.71 -23.25 -4.70
C GLY A 147 4.09 -22.72 -4.32
N ILE A 148 4.15 -21.60 -3.61
CA ILE A 148 5.36 -21.15 -2.89
C ILE A 148 5.44 -21.94 -1.58
N ALA A 149 6.60 -22.51 -1.29
CA ALA A 149 6.81 -23.35 -0.11
C ALA A 149 6.73 -22.54 1.19
N THR A 150 6.05 -23.09 2.20
CA THR A 150 5.79 -22.41 3.48
C THR A 150 7.06 -22.01 4.22
N ASP A 151 8.12 -22.82 4.13
CA ASP A 151 9.42 -22.52 4.76
C ASP A 151 10.09 -21.27 4.17
N LYS A 152 9.71 -20.84 2.97
CA LYS A 152 10.20 -19.59 2.37
C LYS A 152 9.44 -18.36 2.85
N LEU A 153 8.22 -18.53 3.34
CA LEU A 153 7.34 -17.42 3.71
C LEU A 153 7.62 -16.99 5.15
N VAL A 154 7.86 -15.69 5.33
CA VAL A 154 8.03 -15.05 6.63
C VAL A 154 6.98 -13.95 6.75
N PHE A 155 6.17 -14.00 7.80
CA PHE A 155 5.22 -12.94 8.08
C PHE A 155 5.93 -11.77 8.77
N ILE A 156 5.97 -10.61 8.12
CA ILE A 156 6.39 -9.36 8.77
C ILE A 156 5.41 -8.27 8.34
N PRO A 157 4.52 -7.81 9.23
CA PRO A 157 3.55 -6.77 8.89
C PRO A 157 4.24 -5.43 8.63
N ASN A 158 3.54 -4.52 7.93
CA ASN A 158 4.04 -3.16 7.79
C ASN A 158 3.97 -2.43 9.14
N GLY A 159 5.00 -1.64 9.42
CA GLY A 159 5.00 -0.68 10.52
C GLY A 159 4.60 0.72 10.08
N ILE A 160 4.46 1.60 11.07
CA ILE A 160 4.32 3.05 10.89
C ILE A 160 5.42 3.75 11.67
N ASP A 161 5.89 4.90 11.18
CA ASP A 161 6.75 5.77 11.98
C ASP A 161 5.89 6.59 12.93
N ILE A 162 5.87 6.16 14.19
CA ILE A 162 5.08 6.76 15.26
C ILE A 162 5.44 8.22 15.53
N ASN A 163 6.66 8.65 15.20
CA ASN A 163 7.11 10.03 15.42
C ASN A 163 6.46 11.01 14.44
N LYS A 164 5.82 10.51 13.37
CA LYS A 164 5.06 11.32 12.42
C LYS A 164 3.67 11.67 12.94
N PHE A 165 3.15 10.91 13.89
CA PHE A 165 1.81 11.09 14.43
C PHE A 165 1.91 11.83 15.76
N GLY A 166 1.97 13.16 15.65
CA GLY A 166 2.04 14.05 16.79
C GLY A 166 1.21 15.31 16.58
N GLY A 167 0.92 15.99 17.69
CA GLY A 167 0.13 17.23 17.71
C GLY A 167 -0.95 17.17 18.77
N ASP A 168 -1.15 18.29 19.46
CA ASP A 168 -2.28 18.47 20.37
C ASP A 168 -3.45 19.05 19.57
N PHE A 169 -4.29 18.15 19.05
CA PHE A 169 -5.43 18.51 18.22
C PHE A 169 -6.73 18.34 19.00
N SER A 170 -7.64 19.28 18.77
CA SER A 170 -8.95 19.29 19.41
C SER A 170 -10.07 19.31 18.36
N ARG A 171 -11.30 19.00 18.79
CA ARG A 171 -12.49 19.16 17.94
C ARG A 171 -12.55 20.56 17.30
N THR A 172 -12.09 21.58 18.00
CA THR A 172 -12.08 22.97 17.51
C THR A 172 -11.23 23.14 16.24
N ASP A 173 -10.18 22.36 16.06
CA ASP A 173 -9.35 22.44 14.85
C ASP A 173 -10.07 21.86 13.63
N LEU A 174 -10.86 20.81 13.84
CA LEU A 174 -11.75 20.27 12.81
C LEU A 174 -12.90 21.21 12.48
N GLU A 175 -13.47 21.88 13.48
CA GLU A 175 -14.50 22.91 13.29
C GLU A 175 -13.97 24.10 12.46
N LYS A 176 -12.73 24.54 12.72
CA LYS A 176 -12.06 25.56 11.91
C LYS A 176 -11.90 25.10 10.46
N LEU A 177 -11.47 23.86 10.24
CA LEU A 177 -11.34 23.30 8.89
C LEU A 177 -12.68 23.32 8.13
N PHE A 178 -13.80 23.09 8.82
CA PHE A 178 -15.13 23.08 8.21
C PHE A 178 -15.84 24.44 8.24
N GLY A 179 -15.25 25.45 8.88
CA GLY A 179 -15.85 26.79 9.03
C GLY A 179 -17.16 26.80 9.81
N LYS A 180 -17.44 25.76 10.62
CA LYS A 180 -18.68 25.65 11.39
C LYS A 180 -18.52 24.76 12.61
N LYS A 181 -19.39 24.97 13.60
CA LYS A 181 -19.52 24.11 14.78
C LYS A 181 -20.01 22.71 14.40
N LEU A 182 -19.48 21.71 15.10
CA LEU A 182 -19.81 20.28 14.89
C LEU A 182 -20.46 19.68 16.14
N ASP A 183 -21.14 20.52 16.91
CA ASP A 183 -21.82 20.15 18.15
C ASP A 183 -22.69 18.90 17.94
N GLN A 184 -22.53 17.93 18.84
CA GLN A 184 -23.28 16.66 18.86
C GLN A 184 -23.13 15.77 17.61
N LYS A 185 -22.24 16.11 16.67
CA LYS A 185 -21.92 15.25 15.53
C LYS A 185 -20.96 14.14 15.95
N LYS A 186 -21.19 12.95 15.41
CA LYS A 186 -20.21 11.87 15.41
C LYS A 186 -19.56 11.79 14.04
N ILE A 187 -18.25 11.81 14.01
CA ILE A 187 -17.47 12.01 12.80
C ILE A 187 -16.77 10.72 12.42
N LEU A 188 -17.19 10.16 11.29
CA LEU A 188 -16.54 9.02 10.65
C LEU A 188 -15.42 9.53 9.75
N LEU A 189 -14.30 8.82 9.69
CA LEU A 189 -13.16 9.16 8.85
C LEU A 189 -12.78 7.98 7.95
N THR A 190 -12.51 8.27 6.69
CA THR A 190 -11.63 7.43 5.87
C THR A 190 -10.49 8.28 5.34
N SER A 191 -9.27 7.75 5.40
CA SER A 191 -8.08 8.39 4.86
C SER A 191 -7.31 7.48 3.90
N GLY A 192 -6.80 8.05 2.81
CA GLY A 192 -5.90 7.39 1.86
C GLY A 192 -6.41 7.34 0.42
N ARG A 193 -5.77 6.51 -0.42
CA ARG A 193 -6.11 6.44 -1.85
C ARG A 193 -7.53 5.90 -2.08
N LEU A 194 -8.34 6.64 -2.84
CA LEU A 194 -9.72 6.28 -3.19
C LEU A 194 -9.74 5.31 -4.38
N ALA A 195 -9.62 4.02 -4.08
CA ALA A 195 -9.79 2.93 -5.03
C ALA A 195 -11.09 2.18 -4.75
N ARG A 196 -11.71 1.61 -5.80
CA ARG A 196 -13.00 0.92 -5.69
C ARG A 196 -13.03 -0.14 -4.58
N ARG A 197 -11.95 -0.93 -4.42
CA ARG A 197 -11.83 -1.94 -3.34
C ARG A 197 -11.93 -1.37 -1.92
N LYS A 198 -11.62 -0.09 -1.72
CA LYS A 198 -11.74 0.58 -0.40
C LYS A 198 -13.21 0.83 -0.03
N GLY A 199 -14.13 0.66 -0.98
CA GLY A 199 -15.57 0.60 -0.70
C GLY A 199 -16.21 1.91 -0.23
N VAL A 200 -15.53 3.05 -0.34
CA VAL A 200 -16.07 4.34 0.12
C VAL A 200 -17.38 4.67 -0.59
N ALA A 201 -17.45 4.54 -1.92
CA ALA A 201 -18.68 4.75 -2.68
C ALA A 201 -19.79 3.78 -2.26
N TRP A 202 -19.45 2.52 -1.97
CA TRP A 202 -20.39 1.53 -1.48
C TRP A 202 -20.95 1.90 -0.10
N PHE A 203 -20.09 2.35 0.81
CA PHE A 203 -20.49 2.77 2.16
C PHE A 203 -21.40 4.00 2.13
N VAL A 204 -21.04 5.01 1.33
CA VAL A 204 -21.88 6.19 1.12
C VAL A 204 -23.24 5.80 0.55
N ARG A 205 -23.29 4.88 -0.41
CA ARG A 205 -24.55 4.47 -1.05
C ARG A 205 -25.43 3.61 -0.16
N ASN A 206 -24.86 2.69 0.61
CA ASN A 206 -25.62 1.60 1.23
C ASN A 206 -25.73 1.67 2.76
N VAL A 207 -24.82 2.41 3.40
CA VAL A 207 -24.72 2.49 4.87
C VAL A 207 -25.11 3.87 5.37
N MET A 208 -24.51 4.95 4.85
CA MET A 208 -24.80 6.32 5.29
C MET A 208 -26.30 6.69 5.33
N PRO A 209 -27.16 6.29 4.37
CA PRO A 209 -28.59 6.60 4.42
C PRO A 209 -29.32 5.98 5.62
N LYS A 210 -28.76 4.91 6.20
CA LYS A 210 -29.34 4.16 7.34
C LYS A 210 -28.83 4.65 8.69
N LEU A 211 -27.79 5.49 8.71
CA LEU A 211 -27.22 6.04 9.93
C LEU A 211 -27.94 7.32 10.35
N ASP A 212 -27.90 7.63 11.65
CA ASP A 212 -28.51 8.83 12.23
C ASP A 212 -28.03 10.14 11.61
N LYS A 213 -28.91 11.15 11.56
CA LYS A 213 -28.64 12.47 10.96
C LYS A 213 -27.49 13.24 11.65
N ASN A 214 -27.09 12.86 12.86
CA ASN A 214 -25.94 13.41 13.57
C ASN A 214 -24.60 12.80 13.13
N ILE A 215 -24.59 11.76 12.28
CA ILE A 215 -23.37 11.21 11.70
C ILE A 215 -22.91 12.08 10.53
N LEU A 216 -21.64 12.51 10.57
CA LEU A 216 -20.90 13.14 9.48
C LEU A 216 -19.79 12.19 9.02
N TYR A 217 -19.64 12.00 7.72
CA TYR A 217 -18.58 11.18 7.15
C TYR A 217 -17.58 12.04 6.37
N VAL A 218 -16.32 12.01 6.81
CA VAL A 218 -15.19 12.74 6.23
C VAL A 218 -14.34 11.78 5.43
N VAL A 219 -14.13 12.10 4.16
CA VAL A 219 -13.31 11.31 3.23
C VAL A 219 -12.11 12.15 2.82
N ALA A 220 -10.94 11.82 3.38
CA ALA A 220 -9.67 12.48 3.11
C ALA A 220 -8.82 11.62 2.18
N GLY A 221 -8.78 11.97 0.90
CA GLY A 221 -8.06 11.17 -0.07
C GLY A 221 -8.40 11.51 -1.52
N ASP A 222 -7.61 10.95 -2.41
CA ASP A 222 -7.79 11.09 -3.86
C ASP A 222 -7.62 9.74 -4.56
N GLY A 223 -8.20 9.58 -5.74
CA GLY A 223 -8.09 8.36 -6.52
C GLY A 223 -9.18 8.18 -7.57
N ALA A 224 -9.11 7.04 -8.26
CA ALA A 224 -9.98 6.73 -9.39
C ALA A 224 -11.46 6.56 -9.01
N ASP A 225 -11.79 6.35 -7.73
CA ASP A 225 -13.16 6.12 -7.27
C ASP A 225 -13.91 7.41 -6.89
N ARG A 226 -13.30 8.60 -7.07
CA ARG A 226 -13.90 9.89 -6.73
C ARG A 226 -15.28 10.12 -7.34
N GLU A 227 -15.43 9.87 -8.63
CA GLU A 227 -16.68 10.11 -9.36
C GLU A 227 -17.79 9.21 -8.82
N ASN A 228 -17.49 7.95 -8.53
CA ASN A 228 -18.44 7.01 -7.92
C ASN A 228 -18.87 7.46 -6.52
N ILE A 229 -17.97 8.07 -5.74
CA ILE A 229 -18.28 8.64 -4.43
C ILE A 229 -19.20 9.85 -4.59
N ALA A 230 -18.86 10.79 -5.48
CA ALA A 230 -19.69 11.97 -5.75
C ALA A 230 -21.10 11.58 -6.21
N GLN A 231 -21.20 10.60 -7.10
CA GLN A 231 -22.48 10.04 -7.54
C GLN A 231 -23.26 9.43 -6.38
N ALA A 232 -22.63 8.62 -5.53
CA ALA A 232 -23.29 8.02 -4.36
C ALA A 232 -23.83 9.08 -3.37
N ILE A 233 -23.11 10.20 -3.20
CA ILE A 233 -23.56 11.33 -2.39
C ILE A 233 -24.83 11.95 -2.98
N ALA A 234 -24.82 12.22 -4.30
CA ALA A 234 -25.95 12.83 -5.00
C ALA A 234 -27.19 11.92 -4.99
N GLU A 235 -27.03 10.63 -5.31
CA GLU A 235 -28.11 9.63 -5.32
C GLU A 235 -28.89 9.55 -4.00
N ASN A 236 -28.22 9.81 -2.88
CA ASN A 236 -28.80 9.69 -1.54
C ASN A 236 -29.04 11.04 -0.85
N ASN A 237 -28.87 12.16 -1.55
CA ASN A 237 -28.98 13.52 -1.00
C ASN A 237 -28.13 13.72 0.27
N LEU A 238 -26.90 13.17 0.27
CA LEU A 238 -26.01 13.17 1.43
C LEU A 238 -25.02 14.34 1.45
N VAL A 239 -25.25 15.38 0.64
CA VAL A 239 -24.29 16.49 0.48
C VAL A 239 -23.91 17.10 1.81
N ASP A 240 -24.83 17.25 2.78
CA ASP A 240 -24.53 17.83 4.11
C ASP A 240 -23.98 16.85 5.13
N ARG A 241 -23.94 15.56 4.80
CA ARG A 241 -23.53 14.46 5.69
C ARG A 241 -22.26 13.75 5.24
N VAL A 242 -21.78 14.02 4.03
CA VAL A 242 -20.51 13.47 3.51
C VAL A 242 -19.65 14.63 3.00
N ARG A 243 -18.43 14.74 3.52
CA ARG A 243 -17.45 15.78 3.16
C ARG A 243 -16.22 15.11 2.56
N THR A 244 -16.01 15.30 1.26
CA THR A 244 -14.80 14.87 0.55
C THR A 244 -13.78 16.00 0.54
N LEU A 245 -12.59 15.76 1.11
CA LEU A 245 -11.54 16.78 1.23
C LEU A 245 -10.52 16.74 0.08
N GLY A 246 -10.53 15.67 -0.71
CA GLY A 246 -9.44 15.42 -1.66
C GLY A 246 -8.15 15.05 -0.95
N TYR A 247 -7.02 15.25 -1.63
CA TYR A 247 -5.70 15.11 -1.00
C TYR A 247 -5.52 16.12 0.14
N VAL A 248 -5.07 15.65 1.30
CA VAL A 248 -4.76 16.48 2.47
C VAL A 248 -3.28 16.33 2.83
N THR A 249 -2.70 17.36 3.43
CA THR A 249 -1.32 17.31 3.94
C THR A 249 -1.23 16.46 5.20
N ASP A 250 -0.02 15.98 5.54
CA ASP A 250 0.21 15.17 6.74
C ASP A 250 -0.33 15.84 8.02
N PRO A 251 -0.09 17.16 8.29
CA PRO A 251 -0.67 17.81 9.47
C PRO A 251 -2.21 17.80 9.51
N VAL A 252 -2.87 17.94 8.35
CA VAL A 252 -4.34 17.88 8.28
C VAL A 252 -4.82 16.44 8.47
N ARG A 253 -4.14 15.46 7.87
CA ARG A 253 -4.43 14.04 8.08
C ARG A 253 -4.32 13.67 9.56
N ASP A 254 -3.27 14.11 10.22
CA ASP A 254 -3.01 13.80 11.63
C ASP A 254 -4.03 14.47 12.53
N MET A 255 -4.40 15.73 12.25
CA MET A 255 -5.53 16.39 12.90
C MET A 255 -6.82 15.58 12.75
N LEU A 256 -7.12 15.08 11.55
CA LEU A 256 -8.31 14.26 11.32
C LEU A 256 -8.29 12.96 12.14
N PHE A 257 -7.14 12.28 12.22
CA PHE A 257 -7.03 11.05 13.02
C PHE A 257 -7.27 11.29 14.51
N HIS A 258 -6.82 12.43 15.06
CA HIS A 258 -6.99 12.76 16.48
C HIS A 258 -8.37 13.34 16.82
N THR A 259 -9.09 13.87 15.83
CA THR A 259 -10.33 14.64 16.08
C THR A 259 -11.60 13.96 15.57
N CYS A 260 -11.49 12.93 14.73
CA CYS A 260 -12.63 12.12 14.32
C CYS A 260 -12.96 11.02 15.36
N ASP A 261 -14.20 10.55 15.38
CA ASP A 261 -14.69 9.62 16.41
C ASP A 261 -14.53 8.14 16.02
N LEU A 262 -14.49 7.83 14.71
CA LEU A 262 -14.40 6.46 14.21
C LEU A 262 -13.74 6.40 12.83
N PHE A 263 -12.78 5.51 12.64
CA PHE A 263 -12.17 5.27 11.34
C PHE A 263 -12.88 4.11 10.62
N ILE A 264 -13.24 4.33 9.36
CA ILE A 264 -13.99 3.40 8.52
C ILE A 264 -13.12 2.95 7.36
N GLN A 265 -12.97 1.64 7.19
CA GLN A 265 -12.33 1.02 6.04
C GLN A 265 -13.24 -0.08 5.47
N PRO A 266 -14.30 0.28 4.73
CA PRO A 266 -15.40 -0.62 4.37
C PRO A 266 -15.05 -1.42 3.11
N ASN A 267 -13.91 -2.12 3.14
CA ASN A 267 -13.36 -2.77 1.97
C ASN A 267 -14.37 -3.73 1.31
N ILE A 268 -14.50 -3.63 -0.01
CA ILE A 268 -15.35 -4.51 -0.81
C ILE A 268 -14.51 -5.46 -1.65
N LYS A 269 -15.03 -6.65 -1.89
CA LYS A 269 -14.38 -7.64 -2.76
C LYS A 269 -14.43 -7.16 -4.21
N ILE A 270 -13.26 -6.90 -4.78
CA ILE A 270 -13.09 -6.66 -6.22
C ILE A 270 -12.23 -7.80 -6.78
N PRO A 271 -12.73 -8.58 -7.77
CA PRO A 271 -11.92 -9.63 -8.38
C PRO A 271 -10.58 -9.08 -8.87
N GLY A 272 -9.47 -9.65 -8.41
CA GLY A 272 -8.12 -9.26 -8.83
C GLY A 272 -7.56 -7.98 -8.20
N ASP A 273 -8.32 -7.26 -7.38
CA ASP A 273 -7.85 -6.07 -6.65
C ASP A 273 -8.13 -6.25 -5.15
N MET A 274 -7.06 -6.57 -4.41
CA MET A 274 -7.12 -6.86 -2.98
C MET A 274 -6.41 -5.78 -2.18
N GLU A 275 -6.88 -5.53 -0.97
CA GLU A 275 -6.15 -4.67 -0.03
C GLU A 275 -4.96 -5.44 0.54
N GLY A 276 -3.75 -4.87 0.43
CA GLY A 276 -2.53 -5.53 0.90
C GLY A 276 -2.48 -5.65 2.42
N PHE A 277 -2.39 -4.53 3.12
CA PHE A 277 -2.27 -4.48 4.58
C PHE A 277 -3.23 -3.50 5.26
N GLY A 278 -3.48 -2.33 4.65
CA GLY A 278 -4.28 -1.28 5.27
C GLY A 278 -3.49 -0.44 6.27
N ILE A 279 -2.41 0.22 5.83
CA ILE A 279 -1.57 1.08 6.67
C ILE A 279 -2.42 2.14 7.40
N SER A 280 -3.41 2.74 6.72
CA SER A 280 -4.34 3.71 7.30
C SER A 280 -5.12 3.20 8.52
N VAL A 281 -5.36 1.89 8.62
CA VAL A 281 -6.00 1.28 9.80
C VAL A 281 -5.10 1.38 11.03
N ILE A 282 -3.81 1.05 10.88
CA ILE A 282 -2.88 1.08 12.00
C ILE A 282 -2.44 2.51 12.34
N GLU A 283 -2.41 3.42 11.36
CA GLU A 283 -2.24 4.86 11.59
C GLU A 283 -3.39 5.41 12.45
N ALA A 284 -4.63 5.09 12.08
CA ALA A 284 -5.82 5.46 12.84
C ALA A 284 -5.79 4.85 14.26
N ALA A 285 -5.56 3.54 14.37
CA ALA A 285 -5.51 2.86 15.66
C ALA A 285 -4.41 3.44 16.59
N TYR A 286 -3.25 3.82 16.03
CA TYR A 286 -2.18 4.45 16.80
C TYR A 286 -2.57 5.81 17.37
N CYS A 287 -3.33 6.62 16.61
CA CYS A 287 -3.87 7.90 17.08
C CYS A 287 -5.06 7.76 18.06
N GLY A 288 -5.42 6.53 18.46
CA GLY A 288 -6.47 6.28 19.45
C GLY A 288 -7.91 6.34 18.92
N ILE A 289 -8.10 6.51 17.60
CA ILE A 289 -9.43 6.44 16.99
C ILE A 289 -9.84 4.97 16.79
N PRO A 290 -11.01 4.52 17.28
CA PRO A 290 -11.49 3.16 17.03
C PRO A 290 -11.65 2.89 15.52
N VAL A 291 -11.48 1.64 15.10
CA VAL A 291 -11.53 1.25 13.68
C VAL A 291 -12.63 0.22 13.40
N ILE A 292 -13.40 0.44 12.33
CA ILE A 292 -14.23 -0.58 11.68
C ILE A 292 -13.66 -0.85 10.28
N ALA A 293 -13.23 -2.09 10.03
CA ALA A 293 -12.57 -2.52 8.80
C ALA A 293 -13.06 -3.89 8.32
#